data_AF-A0ABD0SED6-F1
#
_entry.id   AF-A0ABD0SED6-F1
#
_cell.length_a   1.000
_cell.length_b   1.000
_cell.length_c   1.000
_cell.angle_alpha   90.00
_cell.angle_beta   90.00
_cell.angle_gamma   90.00
#
_symmetry.space_group_name_H-M   'P 1'
#
loop_
_entity.id
_entity.type
_entity.pdbx_description
1 polymer ?
#
loop_
_entity_poly.entity_id
_entity_poly.type
_entity_poly.pdbx_seq_one_letter_code
_entity_poly.pdbx_strand_id
1 'polypeptide(L)'
;MVKKLSEVGQILLDLHYENTLNRKMLITPTLDKKFLTMTSDVKRDSFLFGENLGDKIKATKAAERSGLQIRNPSYIGPQASGPKKYTNQGNWRGPPRQQGQRAVRQGGNKQRTFNQPPKRAAQAPPSDRYHGQPTTKPLYRPTRK
;
A
#
# COMPACT_ATOMS: atom_id res chain seq x y z
N MET A 1 -55.89 -8.30 -24.14
CA MET A 1 -55.31 -7.03 -23.67
C MET A 1 -54.20 -7.24 -22.65
N VAL A 2 -54.43 -8.06 -21.60
CA VAL A 2 -53.46 -8.33 -20.51
C VAL A 2 -52.10 -8.88 -21.01
N LYS A 3 -52.09 -9.78 -22.00
CA LYS A 3 -50.84 -10.34 -22.55
C LYS A 3 -49.90 -9.29 -23.13
N LYS A 4 -50.42 -8.40 -23.98
CA LYS A 4 -49.63 -7.31 -24.59
C LYS A 4 -49.06 -6.36 -23.53
N LEU A 5 -49.82 -6.08 -22.48
CA LEU A 5 -49.33 -5.24 -21.37
C LEU A 5 -48.20 -5.93 -20.60
N SER A 6 -48.31 -7.24 -20.38
CA SER A 6 -47.23 -8.03 -19.75
C SER A 6 -45.97 -8.04 -20.60
N GLU A 7 -46.09 -8.21 -21.92
CA GLU A 7 -44.95 -8.19 -22.85
C GLU A 7 -44.24 -6.82 -22.84
N VAL A 8 -45.01 -5.73 -22.89
CA VAL A 8 -44.46 -4.37 -22.78
C VAL A 8 -43.80 -4.14 -21.41
N GLY A 9 -44.41 -4.66 -20.34
CA GLY A 9 -43.84 -4.61 -18.99
C GLY A 9 -42.49 -5.32 -18.89
N GLN A 10 -42.34 -6.49 -19.52
CA GLN A 10 -41.07 -7.21 -19.57
C GLN A 10 -39.99 -6.39 -20.30
N ILE A 11 -40.31 -5.86 -21.49
CA ILE A 11 -39.38 -5.02 -22.26
C ILE A 11 -38.94 -3.79 -21.46
N LEU A 12 -39.88 -3.14 -20.74
CA LEU A 12 -39.57 -1.98 -19.89
C LEU A 12 -38.65 -2.35 -18.74
N LEU A 13 -38.88 -3.49 -18.08
CA LEU A 13 -38.04 -3.98 -16.99
C LEU A 13 -36.64 -4.33 -17.48
N ASP A 14 -36.53 -4.99 -18.63
CA ASP A 14 -35.26 -5.34 -19.26
C ASP A 14 -34.47 -4.08 -19.65
N LEU A 15 -35.11 -3.11 -20.30
CA LEU A 15 -34.50 -1.83 -20.65
C LEU A 15 -34.01 -1.08 -19.40
N HIS A 16 -34.83 -1.06 -18.37
CA HIS A 16 -34.48 -0.39 -17.12
C HIS A 16 -33.33 -1.09 -16.39
N TYR A 17 -33.26 -2.42 -16.45
CA TYR A 17 -32.14 -3.20 -15.96
C TYR A 17 -30.85 -2.88 -16.73
N GLU A 18 -30.89 -2.91 -18.06
CA GLU A 18 -29.77 -2.53 -18.93
C GLU A 18 -29.29 -1.10 -18.67
N ASN A 19 -30.22 -0.15 -18.52
CA ASN A 19 -29.88 1.23 -18.17
C ASN A 19 -29.11 1.30 -16.84
N THR A 20 -29.54 0.53 -15.84
CA THR A 20 -28.85 0.45 -14.55
C THR A 20 -27.42 -0.09 -14.71
N LEU A 21 -27.24 -1.18 -15.47
CA LEU A 21 -25.91 -1.74 -15.72
C LEU A 21 -25.01 -0.75 -16.44
N ASN A 22 -25.50 -0.12 -17.50
CA ASN A 22 -24.76 0.88 -18.27
C ASN A 22 -24.32 2.06 -17.40
N ARG A 23 -25.20 2.58 -16.54
CA ARG A 23 -24.85 3.63 -15.57
C ARG A 23 -23.78 3.17 -14.59
N LYS A 24 -23.88 1.95 -14.06
CA LYS A 24 -22.85 1.37 -13.19
C LYS A 24 -21.52 1.28 -13.92
N MET A 25 -21.49 0.75 -15.15
CA MET A 25 -20.27 0.63 -15.95
C MET A 25 -19.63 1.98 -16.27
N LEU A 26 -20.44 3.01 -16.52
CA LEU A 26 -19.94 4.35 -16.83
C LEU A 26 -19.35 5.06 -15.60
N ILE A 27 -19.99 4.90 -14.43
CA ILE A 27 -19.60 5.62 -13.21
C ILE A 27 -18.50 4.89 -12.44
N THR A 28 -18.52 3.55 -12.40
CA THR A 28 -17.53 2.78 -11.62
C THR A 28 -16.06 3.15 -11.90
N PRO A 29 -15.60 3.38 -13.15
CA PRO A 29 -14.21 3.74 -13.41
C PRO A 29 -13.83 5.15 -12.95
N THR A 30 -14.81 6.03 -12.67
CA THR A 30 -14.55 7.38 -12.14
C THR A 30 -14.44 7.41 -10.62
N LEU A 31 -14.75 6.29 -9.95
CA LEU A 31 -14.62 6.16 -8.50
C LEU A 31 -13.19 5.81 -8.09
N ASP A 32 -12.75 6.31 -6.93
CA ASP A 32 -11.47 5.90 -6.35
C ASP A 32 -11.44 4.40 -6.08
N LYS A 33 -10.25 3.80 -6.25
CA LYS A 33 -10.00 2.35 -6.05
C LYS A 33 -10.52 1.81 -4.71
N LYS A 34 -10.50 2.64 -3.67
CA LYS A 34 -10.99 2.30 -2.33
C LYS A 34 -12.50 2.03 -2.28
N PHE A 35 -13.26 2.64 -3.18
CA PHE A 35 -14.72 2.52 -3.21
C PHE A 35 -15.21 1.43 -4.15
N LEU A 36 -14.39 0.95 -5.10
CA LEU A 36 -14.80 -0.10 -6.03
C LEU A 36 -15.33 -1.35 -5.31
N THR A 37 -14.60 -1.83 -4.31
CA THR A 37 -15.00 -2.98 -3.47
C THR A 37 -16.23 -2.68 -2.62
N MET A 38 -16.39 -1.44 -2.18
CA MET A 38 -17.57 -1.03 -1.42
C MET A 38 -18.82 -0.95 -2.30
N THR A 39 -18.68 -0.55 -3.57
CA THR A 39 -19.78 -0.39 -4.53
C THR A 39 -20.16 -1.68 -5.27
N SER A 40 -19.28 -2.68 -5.36
CA SER A 40 -19.57 -3.96 -6.03
C SER A 40 -20.73 -4.70 -5.36
N ASP A 41 -20.80 -4.61 -4.04
CA ASP A 41 -21.72 -5.43 -3.23
C ASP A 41 -23.06 -4.72 -2.96
N VAL A 42 -23.24 -3.50 -3.49
CA VAL A 42 -24.44 -2.69 -3.19
C VAL A 42 -25.55 -2.93 -4.20
N LYS A 43 -26.70 -3.36 -3.66
CA LYS A 43 -27.96 -3.40 -4.38
C LYS A 43 -28.41 -1.98 -4.71
N ARG A 44 -28.96 -1.82 -5.92
CA ARG A 44 -29.58 -0.58 -6.36
C ARG A 44 -30.85 -0.35 -5.54
N ASP A 45 -31.09 0.89 -5.14
CA ASP A 45 -32.32 1.32 -4.49
C ASP A 45 -32.81 2.61 -5.18
N SER A 46 -33.36 3.59 -4.44
CA SER A 46 -33.63 4.95 -4.94
C SER A 46 -32.44 5.58 -5.68
N PHE A 47 -31.21 5.24 -5.27
CA PHE A 47 -29.98 5.63 -5.94
C PHE A 47 -29.23 4.42 -6.52
N LEU A 48 -28.36 4.71 -7.51
CA LEU A 48 -27.61 3.71 -8.28
C LEU A 48 -26.78 2.74 -7.40
N PHE A 49 -26.19 3.26 -6.33
CA PHE A 49 -25.42 2.51 -5.33
C PHE A 49 -26.08 2.54 -3.95
N GLY A 50 -27.40 2.75 -3.90
CA GLY A 50 -28.19 2.81 -2.67
C GLY A 50 -28.07 4.12 -1.89
N GLU A 51 -29.09 4.42 -1.07
CA GLU A 51 -29.13 5.60 -0.20
C GLU A 51 -28.02 5.58 0.86
N ASN A 52 -27.71 4.38 1.36
CA ASN A 52 -26.75 4.16 2.44
C ASN A 52 -25.26 4.29 2.00
N LEU A 53 -24.98 4.66 0.75
CA LEU A 53 -23.59 4.80 0.27
C LEU A 53 -22.81 5.83 1.09
N GLY A 54 -23.43 6.98 1.40
CA GLY A 54 -22.79 8.04 2.17
C GLY A 54 -22.37 7.58 3.56
N ASP A 55 -23.21 6.80 4.24
CA ASP A 55 -22.91 6.29 5.57
C ASP A 55 -21.88 5.16 5.53
N LYS A 56 -21.88 4.31 4.50
CA LYS A 56 -20.80 3.35 4.26
C LYS A 56 -19.45 4.04 4.07
N ILE A 57 -19.39 5.12 3.29
CA ILE A 57 -18.16 5.91 3.11
C ILE A 57 -17.65 6.46 4.45
N LYS A 58 -18.54 7.03 5.27
CA LYS A 58 -18.17 7.55 6.60
C LYS A 58 -17.66 6.43 7.51
N ALA A 59 -18.36 5.28 7.53
CA ALA A 59 -17.97 4.11 8.33
C ALA A 59 -16.61 3.55 7.90
N THR A 60 -16.37 3.38 6.60
CA THR A 60 -15.07 2.92 6.07
C THR A 60 -13.96 3.89 6.46
N LYS A 61 -14.18 5.21 6.34
CA LYS A 61 -13.19 6.22 6.75
C LYS A 61 -12.93 6.20 8.28
N ALA A 62 -13.95 5.98 9.09
CA ALA A 62 -13.79 5.86 10.54
C ALA A 62 -13.00 4.59 10.90
N ALA A 63 -13.27 3.46 10.24
CA ALA A 63 -12.55 2.21 10.41
C ALA A 63 -11.08 2.30 9.95
N GLU A 64 -10.80 2.98 8.84
CA GLU A 64 -9.41 3.25 8.41
C GLU A 64 -8.64 4.04 9.49
N ARG A 65 -9.28 5.08 10.08
CA ARG A 65 -8.67 5.89 11.14
C ARG A 65 -8.41 5.10 12.42
N SER A 66 -9.37 4.29 12.86
CA SER A 66 -9.20 3.46 14.06
C SER A 66 -8.15 2.37 13.86
N GLY A 67 -8.13 1.73 12.68
CA GLY A 67 -7.12 0.73 12.32
C GLY A 67 -5.69 1.28 12.34
N LEU A 68 -5.50 2.54 11.94
CA LEU A 68 -4.19 3.22 12.01
C LEU A 68 -3.73 3.48 13.45
N GLN A 69 -4.65 3.81 14.36
CA GLN A 69 -4.33 3.99 15.78
C GLN A 69 -3.90 2.68 16.44
N ILE A 70 -4.55 1.56 16.07
CA ILE A 70 -4.23 0.22 16.60
C ILE A 70 -2.88 -0.27 16.08
N ARG A 71 -2.54 0.03 14.82
CA ARG A 71 -1.28 -0.44 14.19
C ARG A 71 -0.06 0.40 14.55
N ASN A 72 -0.23 1.55 15.21
CA ASN A 72 0.86 2.34 15.75
C ASN A 72 1.20 1.85 17.16
N PRO A 73 2.34 1.17 17.40
CA PRO A 73 2.85 0.92 18.75
C PRO A 73 3.36 2.20 19.45
N SER A 74 2.92 3.39 19.01
CA SER A 74 3.46 4.69 19.41
C SER A 74 2.39 5.73 19.69
N TYR A 75 1.14 5.32 20.00
CA TYR A 75 0.17 6.26 20.58
C TYR A 75 0.51 6.47 22.06
N ILE A 76 1.46 7.38 22.31
CA ILE A 76 1.66 8.01 23.61
C ILE A 76 0.66 9.18 23.64
N GLY A 77 -0.27 9.14 24.61
CA GLY A 77 -1.24 10.21 24.87
C GLY A 77 -0.59 11.58 25.14
N PRO A 78 -1.40 12.65 25.27
CA PRO A 78 -0.91 14.02 25.17
C PRO A 78 0.19 14.33 26.19
N GLN A 79 1.40 14.55 25.67
CA GLN A 79 2.51 15.15 26.40
C GLN A 79 2.33 16.67 26.41
N ALA A 80 2.04 17.20 27.58
CA ALA A 80 2.42 18.55 28.00
C ALA A 80 3.14 18.35 29.34
N SER A 81 4.34 18.85 29.63
CA SER A 81 5.24 19.81 29.01
C SER A 81 6.66 19.45 29.50
N GLY A 82 7.72 19.65 28.69
CA GLY A 82 9.10 19.30 29.08
C GLY A 82 9.68 20.15 30.23
N PRO A 83 11.01 20.11 30.47
CA PRO A 83 11.99 19.07 30.16
C PRO A 83 12.63 18.53 31.44
N LYS A 84 12.75 17.22 31.61
CA LYS A 84 13.80 16.67 32.50
C LYS A 84 14.57 15.59 31.76
N LYS A 85 15.62 16.03 31.07
CA LYS A 85 16.75 15.17 30.72
C LYS A 85 17.44 14.79 32.03
N TYR A 86 16.97 13.73 32.69
CA TYR A 86 17.87 12.92 33.50
C TYR A 86 18.35 11.79 32.61
N THR A 87 19.47 12.05 31.93
CA THR A 87 20.32 10.98 31.45
C THR A 87 20.81 10.23 32.67
N ASN A 88 20.06 9.23 33.12
CA ASN A 88 20.53 8.23 34.06
C ASN A 88 21.57 7.38 33.30
N GLN A 89 22.77 7.92 33.15
CA GLN A 89 23.96 7.19 32.70
C GLN A 89 24.45 6.35 33.88
N GLY A 90 23.70 5.30 34.21
CA GLY A 90 24.10 4.26 35.15
C GLY A 90 24.58 3.01 34.40
N ASN A 91 25.82 2.61 34.65
CA ASN A 91 26.41 1.28 34.40
C ASN A 91 26.39 0.67 32.97
N TRP A 92 26.47 1.47 31.90
CA TRP A 92 26.65 0.93 30.53
C TRP A 92 28.10 0.54 30.17
N ARG A 93 29.07 0.69 31.10
CA ARG A 93 30.43 0.20 30.91
C ARG A 93 30.58 -1.14 31.61
N GLY A 94 30.48 -2.22 30.83
CA GLY A 94 30.92 -3.55 31.26
C GLY A 94 32.42 -3.55 31.63
N PRO A 95 32.87 -4.52 32.45
CA PRO A 95 34.23 -4.53 32.99
C PRO A 95 35.28 -4.55 31.87
N PRO A 96 36.41 -3.85 32.05
CA PRO A 96 37.47 -3.79 31.05
C PRO A 96 38.01 -5.20 30.77
N ARG A 97 37.91 -5.62 29.51
CA ARG A 97 38.53 -6.85 29.02
C ARG A 97 40.04 -6.67 29.12
N GLN A 98 40.69 -7.44 29.98
CA GLN A 98 42.16 -7.44 30.08
C GLN A 98 42.73 -7.87 28.72
N GLN A 99 43.21 -6.89 27.94
CA GLN A 99 44.01 -7.18 26.76
C GLN A 99 45.39 -7.62 27.24
N GLY A 100 45.70 -8.89 26.97
CA GLY A 100 47.00 -9.47 27.25
C GLY A 100 48.13 -8.60 26.71
N GLN A 101 49.16 -8.48 27.53
CA GLN A 101 50.36 -7.70 27.30
C GLN A 101 50.96 -8.01 25.92
N ARG A 102 51.08 -6.99 25.07
CA ARG A 102 52.10 -6.98 24.01
C ARG A 102 53.01 -5.79 24.22
N ALA A 103 54.28 -6.13 24.34
CA ALA A 103 55.36 -5.30 24.80
C ALA A 103 55.59 -4.03 23.97
N VAL A 104 55.89 -2.96 24.71
CA VAL A 104 56.73 -1.81 24.41
C VAL A 104 57.42 -1.85 23.04
N ARG A 105 57.05 -0.92 22.15
CA ARG A 105 58.00 -0.29 21.23
C ARG A 105 57.78 1.21 21.18
N GLN A 106 58.90 1.89 21.42
CA GLN A 106 59.12 3.30 21.61
C GLN A 106 59.18 4.01 20.24
N GLY A 107 58.64 5.23 20.17
CA GLY A 107 58.96 6.20 19.12
C GLY A 107 57.93 6.33 17.99
N GLY A 108 57.37 7.53 17.81
CA GLY A 108 56.54 7.83 16.65
C GLY A 108 55.64 9.04 16.80
N ASN A 109 56.24 10.21 16.93
CA ASN A 109 55.55 11.49 16.79
C ASN A 109 54.95 11.61 15.38
N LYS A 110 53.64 11.94 15.26
CA LYS A 110 53.04 12.72 14.15
C LYS A 110 51.53 12.88 14.32
N GLN A 111 51.14 14.11 14.67
CA GLN A 111 49.85 14.70 14.33
C GLN A 111 49.64 14.65 12.80
N ARG A 112 48.46 14.25 12.33
CA ARG A 112 47.85 14.77 11.09
C ARG A 112 46.32 14.71 11.16
N THR A 113 45.74 15.88 11.39
CA THR A 113 44.41 16.28 10.91
C THR A 113 44.32 16.07 9.40
N PHE A 114 43.26 15.42 8.92
CA PHE A 114 42.72 15.68 7.59
C PHE A 114 41.25 15.22 7.52
N ASN A 115 40.33 16.19 7.52
CA ASN A 115 38.96 16.00 7.06
C ASN A 115 39.01 15.73 5.54
N GLN A 116 38.60 14.54 5.12
CA GLN A 116 38.23 14.28 3.73
C GLN A 116 36.81 13.68 3.70
N PRO A 117 35.88 14.29 2.96
CA PRO A 117 34.59 13.65 2.67
C PRO A 117 34.79 12.53 1.63
N PRO A 118 34.02 11.43 1.69
CA PRO A 118 34.12 10.36 0.71
C PRO A 118 33.64 10.83 -0.67
N LYS A 119 34.44 10.58 -1.71
CA LYS A 119 34.04 10.73 -3.12
C LYS A 119 32.93 9.71 -3.42
N ARG A 120 31.74 10.19 -3.81
CA ARG A 120 30.68 9.36 -4.37
C ARG A 120 31.19 8.70 -5.65
N ALA A 121 31.19 7.37 -5.70
CA ALA A 121 31.36 6.62 -6.94
C ALA A 121 30.18 6.94 -7.88
N ALA A 122 30.49 7.31 -9.12
CA ALA A 122 29.49 7.49 -10.17
C ALA A 122 28.83 6.14 -10.47
N GLN A 123 27.50 6.06 -10.35
CA GLN A 123 26.73 4.91 -10.82
C GLN A 123 26.65 4.97 -12.35
N ALA A 124 27.01 3.86 -13.00
CA ALA A 124 26.87 3.70 -14.45
C ALA A 124 25.38 3.66 -14.86
N PRO A 125 25.01 4.16 -16.05
CA PRO A 125 23.63 4.14 -16.51
C PRO A 125 23.14 2.70 -16.79
N PRO A 126 21.83 2.42 -16.62
CA PRO A 126 21.28 1.10 -16.91
C PRO A 126 21.31 0.83 -18.42
N SER A 127 21.91 -0.29 -18.80
CA SER A 127 21.95 -0.79 -20.18
C SER A 127 20.58 -1.30 -20.62
N ASP A 128 20.07 -0.73 -21.72
CA ASP A 128 18.96 -1.28 -22.51
C ASP A 128 19.23 -2.75 -22.89
N ARG A 129 18.39 -3.66 -22.41
CA ARG A 129 18.32 -5.04 -22.93
C ARG A 129 17.01 -5.23 -23.68
N TYR A 130 17.01 -4.79 -24.94
CA TYR A 130 16.16 -5.39 -25.97
C TYR A 130 16.83 -6.68 -26.44
N HIS A 131 16.39 -7.83 -25.95
CA HIS A 131 16.62 -9.11 -26.60
C HIS A 131 15.28 -9.80 -26.81
N GLY A 132 14.76 -9.67 -28.03
CA GLY A 132 13.74 -10.55 -28.54
C GLY A 132 14.35 -11.91 -28.87
N GLN A 133 13.67 -12.98 -28.51
CA GLN A 133 13.65 -14.22 -29.29
C GLN A 133 12.37 -15.01 -28.95
N PRO A 134 11.66 -15.52 -29.97
CA PRO A 134 10.42 -16.26 -29.78
C PRO A 134 10.72 -17.71 -29.40
N THR A 135 10.10 -18.19 -28.32
CA THR A 135 10.10 -19.63 -28.01
C THR A 135 8.79 -20.24 -28.48
N THR A 136 8.90 -21.07 -29.51
CA THR A 136 7.84 -21.91 -30.03
C THR A 136 7.48 -22.98 -28.99
N LYS A 137 6.21 -23.06 -28.61
CA LYS A 137 5.65 -24.24 -27.93
C LYS A 137 4.73 -24.94 -28.92
N PRO A 138 4.91 -26.24 -29.22
CA PRO A 138 4.00 -26.96 -30.08
C PRO A 138 2.65 -27.20 -29.37
N LEU A 139 1.57 -26.89 -30.07
CA LEU A 139 0.20 -27.25 -29.72
C LEU A 139 0.03 -28.75 -29.94
N TYR A 140 -0.33 -29.50 -28.90
CA TYR A 140 -0.81 -30.88 -29.04
C TYR A 140 -2.26 -31.00 -28.59
N ARG A 141 -3.03 -31.79 -29.37
CA ARG A 141 -4.34 -32.45 -29.13
C ARG A 141 -5.43 -32.00 -30.12
N PRO A 142 -6.42 -32.85 -30.53
CA PRO A 142 -6.61 -34.31 -30.44
C PRO A 142 -6.89 -35.00 -31.81
N THR A 143 -6.89 -36.34 -31.83
CA THR A 143 -7.81 -37.10 -32.71
C THR A 143 -8.54 -38.18 -31.91
N ARG A 144 -9.87 -38.15 -32.01
CA ARG A 144 -10.84 -39.13 -31.51
C ARG A 144 -11.21 -40.03 -32.70
N LYS A 145 -11.12 -41.34 -32.55
CA LYS A 145 -11.85 -42.34 -33.34
C LYS A 145 -12.28 -43.44 -32.40
#